data_AF-A0A7K4FVQ3-F1
#
_entry.id   AF-A0A7K4FVQ3-F1
#
_cell.length_a   1.000
_cell.length_b   1.000
_cell.length_c   1.000
_cell.angle_alpha   90.00
_cell.angle_beta   90.00
_cell.angle_gamma   90.00
#
_symmetry.space_group_name_H-M   'P 1'
#
loop_
_entity.id
_entity.type
_entity.pdbx_description
1 polymer ?
#
loop_
_entity_poly.entity_id
_entity_poly.type
_entity_poly.pdbx_seq_one_letter_code
_entity_poly.pdbx_strand_id
1 'polypeptide(L)'
;SIMVVLSLSTLGITVAFTIYYSTRSIPYVLKYTKLTLNKYVESLLVSSMIVGLLFSAIMALLTMGVYSFRFDYVLMPKDFELLLGIGALSSVFMTTLATLLMTTMINYLGTKNVQYISFIPLILSYLFGFSQIFGQLPSLVLYVSPFNDIISLFYTSYSGSSPLISYQSVSNQSSTLNPVISLLSLIGWSLLLCVVDLLLLKRLKSTSLEEGRMV
;
A
#
# COMPACT_ATOMS: atom_id res chain seq x y z
N SER A 1 -6.72 6.55 11.09
CA SER A 1 -6.83 5.55 10.01
C SER A 1 -6.56 6.12 8.62
N ILE A 2 -7.32 7.09 8.11
CA ILE A 2 -7.10 7.65 6.75
C ILE A 2 -5.73 8.32 6.58
N MET A 3 -5.27 9.10 7.56
CA MET A 3 -3.93 9.72 7.50
C MET A 3 -2.80 8.69 7.41
N VAL A 4 -2.97 7.53 8.07
CA VAL A 4 -2.00 6.43 8.02
C VAL A 4 -1.95 5.82 6.62
N VAL A 5 -3.11 5.57 6.01
CA VAL A 5 -3.20 5.04 4.64
C VAL A 5 -2.64 6.02 3.60
N LEU A 6 -2.92 7.31 3.73
CA LEU A 6 -2.34 8.34 2.85
C LEU A 6 -0.81 8.41 3.01
N SER A 7 -0.28 8.30 4.23
CA SER A 7 1.18 8.26 4.45
C SER A 7 1.84 6.99 3.89
N LEU A 8 1.21 5.83 4.02
CA LEU A 8 1.67 4.58 3.40
C LEU A 8 1.61 4.63 1.86
N SER A 9 0.65 5.37 1.32
CA SER A 9 0.54 5.61 -0.13
C SER A 9 1.66 6.50 -0.65
N THR A 10 2.09 7.49 0.13
CA THR A 10 3.29 8.29 -0.18
C THR A 10 4.57 7.47 -0.16
N LEU A 11 4.64 6.41 0.65
CA LEU A 11 5.75 5.45 0.56
C LEU A 11 5.68 4.61 -0.72
N GLY A 12 4.48 4.18 -1.12
CA GLY A 12 4.27 3.53 -2.41
C GLY A 12 4.78 4.40 -3.57
N ILE A 13 4.52 5.72 -3.53
CA ILE A 13 5.06 6.71 -4.47
C ILE A 13 6.60 6.75 -4.43
N THR A 14 7.22 6.89 -3.25
CA THR A 14 8.68 6.99 -3.11
C THR A 14 9.39 5.70 -3.55
N VAL A 15 8.81 4.54 -3.25
CA VAL A 15 9.32 3.24 -3.69
C VAL A 15 9.12 3.08 -5.20
N ALA A 16 7.98 3.50 -5.76
CA ALA A 16 7.78 3.56 -7.22
C ALA A 16 8.83 4.44 -7.91
N PHE A 17 9.14 5.61 -7.36
CA PHE A 17 10.20 6.48 -7.86
C PHE A 17 11.59 5.85 -7.71
N THR A 18 11.86 5.13 -6.62
CA THR A 18 13.13 4.43 -6.42
C THR A 18 13.27 3.28 -7.41
N ILE A 19 12.20 2.53 -7.69
CA ILE A 19 12.16 1.51 -8.73
C ILE A 19 12.32 2.15 -10.10
N TYR A 20 11.66 3.27 -10.40
CA TYR A 20 11.81 3.99 -11.66
C TYR A 20 13.26 4.42 -11.92
N TYR A 21 13.89 5.07 -10.94
CA TYR A 21 15.28 5.50 -11.04
C TYR A 21 16.26 4.32 -11.02
N SER A 22 15.95 3.22 -10.31
CA SER A 22 16.75 1.99 -10.32
C SER A 22 16.43 1.04 -11.49
N THR A 23 15.41 1.30 -12.31
CA THR A 23 15.09 0.49 -13.49
C THR A 23 16.26 0.48 -14.49
N ARG A 24 17.13 1.49 -14.48
CA ARG A 24 18.36 1.51 -15.29
C ARG A 24 19.45 0.58 -14.74
N SER A 25 19.52 0.45 -13.42
CA SER A 25 20.50 -0.39 -12.73
C SER A 25 20.00 -1.81 -12.52
N ILE A 26 18.69 -2.10 -12.50
CA ILE A 26 18.17 -3.47 -12.29
C ILE A 26 18.62 -4.45 -13.39
N PRO A 27 18.53 -4.16 -14.71
CA PRO A 27 19.06 -5.04 -15.75
C PRO A 27 20.59 -5.14 -15.70
N TYR A 28 21.30 -4.06 -15.36
CA TYR A 28 22.76 -4.04 -15.24
C TYR A 28 23.23 -4.82 -14.00
N VAL A 29 22.54 -4.70 -12.88
CA VAL A 29 22.80 -5.42 -11.62
C VAL A 29 22.38 -6.88 -11.75
N LEU A 30 21.28 -7.20 -12.43
CA LEU A 30 20.91 -8.60 -12.72
C LEU A 30 21.84 -9.27 -13.74
N LYS A 31 22.44 -8.49 -14.68
CA LYS A 31 23.36 -9.01 -15.70
C LYS A 31 24.82 -9.10 -15.23
N TYR A 32 25.26 -8.19 -14.35
CA TYR A 32 26.67 -8.08 -13.90
C TYR A 32 26.89 -8.37 -12.41
N THR A 33 25.85 -8.65 -11.62
CA THR A 33 25.95 -9.06 -10.21
C THR A 33 25.32 -10.44 -10.01
N LYS A 34 25.78 -11.21 -9.01
CA LYS A 34 25.23 -12.54 -8.63
C LYS A 34 23.82 -12.47 -7.97
N LEU A 35 23.04 -11.42 -8.24
CA LEU A 35 21.71 -11.24 -7.69
C LEU A 35 20.70 -11.95 -8.59
N THR A 36 20.05 -12.98 -8.07
CA THR A 36 18.91 -13.61 -8.73
C THR A 36 17.67 -12.74 -8.57
N LEU A 37 16.77 -12.76 -9.56
CA LEU A 37 15.54 -11.97 -9.55
C LEU A 37 14.72 -12.16 -8.26
N ASN A 38 14.67 -13.39 -7.76
CA ASN A 38 13.97 -13.71 -6.50
C ASN A 38 14.59 -12.98 -5.30
N LYS A 39 15.93 -12.96 -5.19
CA LYS A 39 16.62 -12.25 -4.09
C LYS A 39 16.42 -10.75 -4.16
N TYR A 40 16.26 -10.18 -5.36
CA TYR A 40 15.92 -8.77 -5.52
C TYR A 40 14.52 -8.47 -4.98
N VAL A 41 13.52 -9.26 -5.36
CA VAL A 41 12.14 -9.11 -4.87
C VAL A 41 12.06 -9.34 -3.36
N GLU A 42 12.74 -10.35 -2.83
CA GLU A 42 12.82 -10.60 -1.38
C GLU A 42 13.41 -9.40 -0.63
N SER A 43 14.52 -8.83 -1.13
CA SER A 43 15.14 -7.63 -0.54
C SER A 43 14.20 -6.42 -0.58
N LEU A 44 13.47 -6.23 -1.68
CA LEU A 44 12.50 -5.17 -1.83
C LEU A 44 11.32 -5.33 -0.86
N LEU A 45 10.83 -6.55 -0.68
CA LEU A 45 9.77 -6.86 0.28
C LEU A 45 10.24 -6.62 1.72
N VAL A 46 11.40 -7.14 2.11
CA VAL A 46 11.95 -6.96 3.47
C VAL A 46 12.20 -5.49 3.78
N SER A 47 12.81 -4.74 2.86
CA SER A 47 13.02 -3.30 3.04
C SER A 47 11.69 -2.55 3.18
N SER A 48 10.68 -2.89 2.37
CA SER A 48 9.36 -2.28 2.49
C SER A 48 8.65 -2.60 3.82
N MET A 49 8.81 -3.81 4.35
CA MET A 49 8.27 -4.18 5.67
C MET A 49 8.89 -3.35 6.78
N ILE A 50 10.22 -3.19 6.79
CA ILE A 50 10.94 -2.39 7.79
C ILE A 50 10.48 -0.93 7.75
N VAL A 51 10.37 -0.36 6.55
CA VAL A 51 9.89 1.01 6.38
C VAL A 51 8.44 1.14 6.85
N GLY A 52 7.57 0.17 6.52
CA GLY A 52 6.18 0.14 6.99
C GLY A 52 6.05 0.13 8.52
N LEU A 53 6.89 -0.66 9.20
CA LEU A 53 6.96 -0.69 10.66
C LEU A 53 7.34 0.68 11.23
N LEU A 54 8.40 1.30 10.72
CA LEU A 54 8.84 2.61 11.18
C LEU A 54 7.76 3.68 11.00
N PHE A 55 7.12 3.73 9.83
CA PHE A 55 6.07 4.70 9.56
C PHE A 55 4.84 4.47 10.43
N SER A 56 4.40 3.23 10.62
CA SER A 56 3.26 2.94 11.49
C SER A 56 3.53 3.33 12.95
N ALA A 57 4.74 3.10 13.45
CA ALA A 57 5.16 3.51 14.79
C ALA A 57 5.22 5.04 14.94
N ILE A 58 5.85 5.74 13.98
CA ILE A 58 5.95 7.21 13.97
C ILE A 58 4.56 7.83 13.91
N MET A 59 3.70 7.34 13.01
CA MET A 59 2.33 7.84 12.87
C MET A 59 1.51 7.57 14.14
N ALA A 60 1.70 6.44 14.81
CA ALA A 60 1.06 6.17 16.09
C ALA A 60 1.47 7.20 17.15
N LEU A 61 2.76 7.45 17.31
CA LEU A 61 3.27 8.44 18.26
C LEU A 61 2.79 9.87 17.93
N LEU A 62 2.79 10.25 16.65
CA LEU A 62 2.28 11.56 16.22
C LEU A 62 0.79 11.71 16.49
N THR A 63 -0.02 10.67 16.23
CA THR A 63 -1.44 10.71 16.55
C THR A 63 -1.66 10.84 18.06
N MET A 64 -0.92 10.12 18.89
CA MET A 64 -1.00 10.31 20.35
C MET A 64 -0.65 11.73 20.76
N GLY A 65 0.46 12.28 20.25
CA GLY A 65 0.95 13.61 20.58
C GLY A 65 -0.02 14.73 20.18
N VAL A 66 -0.51 14.71 18.93
CA VAL A 66 -1.41 15.73 18.41
C VAL A 66 -2.77 15.71 19.11
N TYR A 67 -3.34 14.52 19.34
CA TYR A 67 -4.64 14.42 20.00
C TYR A 67 -4.56 14.74 21.48
N SER A 68 -3.48 14.34 22.17
CA SER A 68 -3.24 14.71 23.56
C SER A 68 -3.12 16.22 23.73
N PHE A 69 -2.35 16.90 22.85
CA PHE A 69 -2.18 18.35 22.91
C PHE A 69 -3.47 19.12 22.60
N ARG A 70 -4.34 18.58 21.74
CA ARG A 70 -5.53 19.31 21.29
C ARG A 70 -6.79 19.03 22.11
N PHE A 71 -6.95 17.81 22.61
CA PHE A 71 -8.18 17.31 23.22
C PHE A 71 -8.01 16.90 24.69
N ASP A 72 -6.81 17.08 25.28
CA ASP A 72 -6.46 16.67 26.65
C ASP A 72 -6.77 15.19 26.96
N TYR A 73 -6.89 14.37 25.91
CA TYR A 73 -7.20 12.95 26.00
C TYR A 73 -6.15 12.14 25.26
N VAL A 74 -5.60 11.13 25.96
CA VAL A 74 -4.61 10.22 25.39
C VAL A 74 -5.32 9.12 24.61
N LEU A 75 -5.32 9.25 23.28
CA LEU A 75 -5.76 8.20 22.36
C LEU A 75 -4.67 7.16 22.19
N MET A 76 -4.63 6.18 23.09
CA MET A 76 -3.79 4.98 22.93
C MET A 76 -4.47 3.96 22.00
N PRO A 77 -3.75 3.35 21.04
CA PRO A 77 -4.22 2.19 20.31
C PRO A 77 -4.51 1.06 21.28
N LYS A 78 -5.64 0.38 21.09
CA LYS A 78 -5.98 -0.79 21.91
C LYS A 78 -4.96 -1.92 21.69
N ASP A 79 -4.62 -2.17 20.42
CA ASP A 79 -3.70 -3.23 20.03
C ASP A 79 -2.53 -2.66 19.21
N PHE A 80 -1.46 -2.26 19.92
CA PHE A 80 -0.28 -1.67 19.29
C PHE A 80 0.47 -2.66 18.39
N GLU A 81 0.55 -3.94 18.80
CA GLU A 81 1.21 -4.99 18.00
C GLU A 81 0.48 -5.23 16.67
N LEU A 82 -0.86 -5.27 16.72
CA LEU A 82 -1.69 -5.44 15.54
C LEU A 82 -1.49 -4.27 14.56
N LEU A 83 -1.44 -3.04 15.07
CA LEU A 83 -1.21 -1.83 14.29
C LEU A 83 0.12 -1.88 13.52
N LEU A 84 1.21 -2.31 14.18
CA LEU A 84 2.51 -2.45 13.54
C LEU A 84 2.50 -3.54 12.47
N GLY A 85 1.88 -4.69 12.76
CA GLY A 85 1.74 -5.79 11.80
C GLY A 85 0.99 -5.38 10.54
N ILE A 86 -0.11 -4.63 10.70
CA ILE A 86 -0.88 -4.08 9.56
C ILE A 86 -0.07 -3.04 8.81
N GLY A 87 0.74 -2.22 9.50
CA GLY A 87 1.70 -1.30 8.89
C GLY A 87 2.71 -1.98 7.96
N ALA A 88 3.29 -3.08 8.40
CA ALA A 88 4.22 -3.87 7.58
C ALA A 88 3.53 -4.56 6.39
N LEU A 89 2.34 -5.11 6.60
CA LEU A 89 1.59 -5.79 5.53
C LEU A 89 1.11 -4.80 4.45
N SER A 90 0.60 -3.65 4.89
CA SER A 90 0.14 -2.60 3.99
C SER A 90 1.27 -1.96 3.18
N SER A 91 2.47 -1.82 3.75
CA SER A 91 3.63 -1.34 2.98
C SER A 91 4.03 -2.33 1.90
N VAL A 92 4.03 -3.64 2.18
CA VAL A 92 4.27 -4.69 1.18
C VAL A 92 3.24 -4.64 0.05
N PHE A 93 1.96 -4.48 0.40
CA PHE A 93 0.92 -4.32 -0.61
C PHE A 93 1.17 -3.09 -1.50
N MET A 94 1.48 -1.94 -0.90
CA MET A 94 1.72 -0.70 -1.64
C MET A 94 2.97 -0.78 -2.53
N THR A 95 4.03 -1.45 -2.08
CA THR A 95 5.26 -1.62 -2.87
C THR A 95 5.07 -2.60 -4.01
N THR A 96 4.36 -3.71 -3.80
CA THR A 96 4.00 -4.68 -4.86
C THR A 96 3.06 -4.07 -5.89
N LEU A 97 2.09 -3.27 -5.47
CA LEU A 97 1.22 -2.54 -6.39
C LEU A 97 2.01 -1.51 -7.22
N ALA A 98 2.94 -0.81 -6.59
CA ALA A 98 3.84 0.12 -7.28
C ALA A 98 4.76 -0.58 -8.28
N THR A 99 5.40 -1.71 -7.93
CA THR A 99 6.22 -2.50 -8.84
C THR A 99 5.42 -3.00 -10.04
N LEU A 100 4.18 -3.45 -9.83
CA LEU A 100 3.31 -3.92 -10.91
C LEU A 100 3.03 -2.81 -11.90
N LEU A 101 2.60 -1.65 -11.41
CA LEU A 101 2.28 -0.50 -12.26
C LEU A 101 3.51 -0.02 -13.06
N MET A 102 4.67 0.00 -12.40
CA MET A 102 5.93 0.39 -13.04
C MET A 102 6.35 -0.60 -14.13
N THR A 103 6.35 -1.89 -13.82
CA THR A 103 6.79 -2.95 -14.75
C THR A 103 5.84 -3.12 -15.93
N THR A 104 4.53 -3.03 -15.71
CA THR A 104 3.53 -3.05 -16.80
C THR A 104 3.74 -1.88 -17.76
N MET A 105 3.99 -0.68 -17.24
CA MET A 105 4.18 0.51 -18.07
C MET A 105 5.47 0.46 -18.90
N ILE A 106 6.57 0.02 -18.29
CA ILE A 106 7.84 -0.20 -19.01
C ILE A 106 7.66 -1.22 -20.14
N ASN A 107 6.90 -2.30 -19.89
CA ASN A 107 6.71 -3.38 -20.86
C ASN A 107 5.74 -3.02 -22.01
N TYR A 108 4.71 -2.20 -21.75
CA TYR A 108 3.60 -2.03 -22.70
C TYR A 108 3.35 -0.59 -23.19
N LEU A 109 3.67 0.46 -22.42
CA LEU A 109 3.26 1.85 -22.74
C LEU A 109 4.42 2.84 -22.95
N GLY A 110 5.67 2.44 -22.68
CA GLY A 110 6.85 3.27 -22.88
C GLY A 110 7.12 4.28 -21.75
N THR A 111 8.30 4.91 -21.75
CA THR A 111 8.82 5.69 -20.60
C THR A 111 8.25 7.10 -20.46
N LYS A 112 7.40 7.56 -21.39
CA LYS A 112 6.98 8.96 -21.50
C LYS A 112 6.14 9.45 -20.30
N ASN A 113 5.36 8.57 -19.67
CA ASN A 113 4.40 8.96 -18.63
C ASN A 113 4.71 8.38 -17.23
N VAL A 114 5.91 7.84 -17.03
CA VAL A 114 6.20 7.02 -15.85
C VAL A 114 6.06 7.79 -14.52
N GLN A 115 6.29 9.11 -14.53
CA GLN A 115 6.10 9.94 -13.34
C GLN A 115 4.64 10.01 -12.85
N TYR A 116 3.65 9.92 -13.75
CA TYR A 116 2.22 9.95 -13.39
C TYR A 116 1.75 8.65 -12.73
N ILE A 117 2.38 7.54 -13.07
CA ILE A 117 2.01 6.21 -12.57
C ILE A 117 2.32 6.06 -11.08
N SER A 118 3.41 6.68 -10.61
CA SER A 118 3.74 6.70 -9.19
C SER A 118 2.61 7.30 -8.35
N PHE A 119 1.76 8.19 -8.90
CA PHE A 119 0.62 8.79 -8.20
C PHE A 119 -0.64 7.91 -8.16
N ILE A 120 -0.74 6.86 -8.98
CA ILE A 120 -1.92 5.98 -9.04
C ILE A 120 -2.24 5.36 -7.67
N PRO A 121 -1.29 4.76 -6.91
CA PRO A 121 -1.56 4.26 -5.57
C PRO A 121 -2.16 5.31 -4.63
N LEU A 122 -1.71 6.57 -4.74
CA LEU A 122 -2.24 7.68 -3.92
C LEU A 122 -3.65 8.07 -4.33
N ILE A 123 -3.91 8.19 -5.64
CA ILE A 123 -5.25 8.50 -6.15
C ILE A 123 -6.25 7.42 -5.74
N LEU A 124 -5.89 6.13 -5.88
CA LEU A 124 -6.74 5.02 -5.45
C LEU A 124 -6.97 5.07 -3.94
N SER A 125 -5.93 5.29 -3.14
CA SER A 125 -6.06 5.36 -1.69
C SER A 125 -6.96 6.50 -1.23
N TYR A 126 -6.90 7.65 -1.91
CA TYR A 126 -7.80 8.76 -1.67
C TYR A 126 -9.25 8.38 -2.04
N LEU A 127 -9.47 7.90 -3.27
CA LEU A 127 -10.81 7.52 -3.74
C LEU A 127 -11.47 6.48 -2.84
N PHE A 128 -10.78 5.38 -2.56
CA PHE A 128 -11.32 4.31 -1.72
C PHE A 128 -11.47 4.74 -0.26
N GLY A 129 -10.54 5.52 0.27
CA GLY A 129 -10.63 5.98 1.66
C GLY A 129 -11.78 6.93 1.94
N PHE A 130 -12.14 7.78 0.98
CA PHE A 130 -13.30 8.65 1.10
C PHE A 130 -14.62 7.96 0.71
N SER A 131 -14.56 6.94 -0.14
CA SER A 131 -15.75 6.19 -0.55
C SER A 131 -16.46 5.48 0.61
N GLN A 132 -15.74 5.03 1.64
CA GLN A 132 -16.34 4.40 2.82
C GLN A 132 -17.09 5.40 3.73
N ILE A 133 -16.65 6.65 3.75
CA ILE A 133 -17.25 7.70 4.58
C ILE A 133 -18.48 8.29 3.89
N PHE A 134 -18.37 8.57 2.60
CA PHE A 134 -19.36 9.34 1.86
C PHE A 134 -20.26 8.50 0.94
N GLY A 135 -19.87 7.26 0.64
CA GLY A 135 -20.62 6.36 -0.24
C GLY A 135 -21.34 5.24 0.50
N GLN A 136 -22.46 4.79 -0.06
CA GLN A 136 -23.09 3.52 0.30
C GLN A 136 -22.53 2.44 -0.63
N LEU A 137 -21.44 1.80 -0.22
CA LEU A 137 -20.87 0.68 -0.96
C LEU A 137 -21.41 -0.65 -0.41
N PRO A 138 -21.74 -1.62 -1.29
CA PRO A 138 -22.12 -2.95 -0.83
C PRO A 138 -20.94 -3.64 -0.14
N SER A 139 -21.24 -4.45 0.87
CA SER A 139 -20.25 -5.11 1.75
C SER A 139 -19.20 -5.92 0.97
N LEU A 140 -19.59 -6.54 -0.14
CA LEU A 140 -18.68 -7.32 -0.99
C LEU A 140 -17.59 -6.45 -1.64
N VAL A 141 -17.93 -5.24 -2.07
CA VAL A 141 -16.95 -4.30 -2.67
C VAL A 141 -15.95 -3.81 -1.61
N LEU A 142 -16.43 -3.67 -0.37
CA LEU A 142 -15.58 -3.27 0.76
C LEU A 142 -14.56 -4.34 1.14
N TYR A 143 -14.91 -5.64 1.07
CA TYR A 143 -13.97 -6.74 1.32
C TYR A 143 -13.05 -7.05 0.14
N VAL A 144 -13.44 -6.72 -1.08
CA VAL A 144 -12.59 -6.97 -2.26
C VAL A 144 -11.56 -5.84 -2.45
N SER A 145 -11.79 -4.66 -1.90
CA SER A 145 -10.88 -3.52 -2.03
C SER A 145 -9.77 -3.55 -0.96
N PRO A 146 -8.50 -3.82 -1.35
CA PRO A 146 -7.40 -3.90 -0.39
C PRO A 146 -7.14 -2.55 0.31
N PHE A 147 -7.45 -1.42 -0.33
CA PHE A 147 -7.33 -0.09 0.29
C PHE A 147 -8.33 0.08 1.45
N ASN A 148 -9.55 -0.42 1.28
CA ASN A 148 -10.57 -0.39 2.31
C ASN A 148 -10.26 -1.37 3.44
N ASP A 149 -9.71 -2.55 3.11
CA ASP A 149 -9.22 -3.51 4.10
C ASP A 149 -8.10 -2.90 4.96
N ILE A 150 -7.15 -2.16 4.38
CA ILE A 150 -6.11 -1.47 5.15
C ILE A 150 -6.74 -0.44 6.12
N ILE A 151 -7.67 0.39 5.65
CA ILE A 151 -8.32 1.43 6.48
C ILE A 151 -9.12 0.82 7.62
N SER A 152 -9.91 -0.22 7.32
CA SER A 152 -10.73 -0.93 8.29
C SER A 152 -9.89 -1.63 9.35
N LEU A 153 -8.81 -2.30 8.95
CA LEU A 153 -7.87 -2.93 9.88
C LEU A 153 -7.21 -1.90 10.80
N PHE A 154 -6.70 -0.79 10.27
CA PHE A 154 -6.15 0.29 11.11
C PHE A 154 -7.20 0.88 12.05
N TYR A 155 -8.46 1.01 11.62
CA TYR A 155 -9.54 1.43 12.50
C TYR A 155 -9.75 0.44 13.64
N THR A 156 -9.75 -0.87 13.37
CA THR A 156 -9.89 -1.89 14.41
C THR A 156 -8.74 -1.88 15.42
N SER A 157 -7.49 -1.68 14.98
CA SER A 157 -6.34 -1.64 15.91
C SER A 157 -6.38 -0.45 16.86
N TYR A 158 -6.90 0.69 16.39
CA TYR A 158 -7.02 1.90 17.21
C TYR A 158 -8.26 1.89 18.11
N SER A 159 -9.43 1.56 17.56
CA SER A 159 -10.71 1.65 18.26
C SER A 159 -11.08 0.38 19.03
N GLY A 160 -10.47 -0.76 18.69
CA GLY A 160 -10.86 -2.06 19.22
C GLY A 160 -12.22 -2.56 18.78
N SER A 161 -12.87 -1.86 17.86
CA SER A 161 -14.23 -2.13 17.38
C SER A 161 -14.21 -2.34 15.87
N SER A 162 -15.07 -3.22 15.37
CA SER A 162 -15.22 -3.43 13.94
C SER A 162 -15.78 -2.18 13.25
N PRO A 163 -15.26 -1.79 12.08
CA PRO A 163 -15.75 -0.62 11.37
C PRO A 163 -17.12 -0.90 10.77
N LEU A 164 -17.93 0.16 10.68
CA LEU A 164 -19.25 0.10 10.07
C LEU A 164 -19.11 -0.02 8.55
N ILE A 165 -20.04 -0.75 7.92
CA ILE A 165 -20.15 -0.86 6.46
C ILE A 165 -20.52 0.50 5.83
N SER A 166 -21.33 1.31 6.51
CA SER A 166 -21.54 2.71 6.12
C SER A 166 -21.74 3.59 7.36
N TYR A 167 -21.18 4.80 7.32
CA TYR A 167 -21.35 5.79 8.38
C TYR A 167 -22.64 6.62 8.21
N GLN A 168 -23.34 6.47 7.09
CA GLN A 168 -24.59 7.17 6.80
C GLN A 168 -25.84 6.38 7.21
N SER A 169 -25.76 5.05 7.32
CA SER A 169 -26.87 4.18 7.75
C SER A 169 -26.78 3.88 9.25
N VAL A 170 -27.08 4.87 10.09
CA VAL A 170 -27.16 4.67 11.56
C VAL A 170 -28.48 3.97 11.97
N SER A 171 -29.34 3.58 11.03
CA SER A 171 -30.61 2.91 11.31
C SER A 171 -30.50 1.37 11.39
N ASN A 172 -30.69 0.86 12.61
CA ASN A 172 -31.25 -0.43 13.06
C ASN A 172 -30.62 -1.79 12.71
N GLN A 173 -29.66 -1.91 11.80
CA GLN A 173 -28.78 -3.08 11.74
C GLN A 173 -27.40 -2.63 11.28
N SER A 174 -26.58 -2.16 12.22
CA SER A 174 -25.20 -1.77 11.96
C SER A 174 -24.38 -3.00 11.60
N SER A 175 -24.44 -3.42 10.34
CA SER A 175 -23.61 -4.48 9.80
C SER A 175 -22.16 -4.01 9.85
N THR A 176 -21.34 -4.72 10.61
CA THR A 176 -19.92 -4.43 10.79
C THR A 176 -19.07 -5.25 9.83
N LEU A 177 -17.92 -4.72 9.44
CA LEU A 177 -16.92 -5.47 8.69
C LEU A 177 -16.17 -6.42 9.64
N ASN A 178 -16.00 -7.67 9.22
CA ASN A 178 -15.21 -8.65 9.94
C ASN A 178 -13.72 -8.42 9.66
N PRO A 179 -12.91 -8.06 10.67
CA PRO A 179 -11.49 -7.76 10.48
C PRO A 179 -10.69 -8.97 9.99
N VAL A 180 -11.10 -10.20 10.33
CA VAL A 180 -10.41 -11.42 9.89
C VAL A 180 -10.53 -11.59 8.38
N ILE A 181 -11.71 -11.31 7.81
CA ILE A 181 -11.95 -11.42 6.38
C ILE A 181 -11.14 -10.35 5.63
N SER A 182 -11.12 -9.12 6.13
CA SER A 182 -10.29 -8.03 5.57
C SER A 182 -8.80 -8.34 5.63
N LEU A 183 -8.32 -8.97 6.71
CA LEU A 183 -6.93 -9.39 6.82
C LEU A 183 -6.58 -10.49 5.81
N LEU A 184 -7.43 -11.50 5.66
CA LEU A 184 -7.25 -12.56 4.66
C LEU A 184 -7.28 -12.02 3.23
N SER A 185 -8.18 -11.08 2.94
CA SER A 185 -8.25 -10.38 1.64
C SER A 185 -6.95 -9.65 1.34
N LEU A 186 -6.44 -8.85 2.29
CA LEU A 186 -5.21 -8.09 2.11
C LEU A 186 -3.99 -8.98 1.90
N ILE A 187 -3.89 -10.10 2.62
CA ILE A 187 -2.85 -11.12 2.41
C ILE A 187 -2.99 -11.74 1.01
N GLY A 188 -4.21 -12.12 0.61
CA GLY A 188 -4.49 -12.70 -0.70
C GLY A 188 -4.09 -11.77 -1.84
N TRP A 189 -4.44 -10.49 -1.74
CA TRP A 189 -4.05 -9.47 -2.72
C TRP A 189 -2.54 -9.26 -2.77
N SER A 190 -1.86 -9.19 -1.61
CA SER A 190 -0.41 -9.01 -1.55
C SER A 190 0.33 -10.17 -2.21
N LEU A 191 -0.12 -11.41 -1.98
CA LEU A 191 0.44 -12.60 -2.62
C LEU A 191 0.19 -12.62 -4.12
N LEU A 192 -1.04 -12.31 -4.54
CA LEU A 192 -1.40 -12.25 -5.96
C LEU A 192 -0.53 -11.24 -6.71
N LEU A 193 -0.41 -10.02 -6.18
CA LEU A 193 0.43 -8.97 -6.79
C LEU A 193 1.90 -9.39 -6.86
N CYS A 194 2.44 -9.97 -5.79
CA CYS A 194 3.81 -10.47 -5.76
C CYS A 194 4.07 -11.54 -6.85
N VAL A 195 3.14 -12.49 -7.03
CA VAL A 195 3.25 -13.50 -8.09
C VAL A 195 3.21 -12.86 -9.47
N VAL A 196 2.30 -11.90 -9.69
CA VAL A 196 2.19 -11.19 -10.97
C VAL A 196 3.45 -10.37 -11.26
N ASP A 197 4.02 -9.72 -10.26
CA ASP A 197 5.28 -8.99 -10.37
C ASP A 197 6.44 -9.89 -10.76
N LEU A 198 6.57 -11.06 -10.13
CA LEU A 198 7.60 -12.03 -10.49
C LEU A 198 7.48 -12.48 -11.96
N LEU A 199 6.26 -12.64 -12.47
CA LEU A 199 6.01 -13.01 -13.87
C LEU A 199 6.33 -11.85 -14.83
N LEU A 200 5.98 -10.62 -14.48
CA LEU A 200 6.24 -9.42 -15.29
C LEU A 200 7.73 -9.06 -15.30
N LEU A 201 8.40 -9.16 -14.16
CA LEU A 201 9.84 -8.90 -14.03
C LEU A 201 10.66 -9.89 -14.87
N LYS A 202 10.23 -11.16 -14.96
CA LYS A 202 10.86 -12.14 -15.86
C LYS A 202 10.74 -11.77 -17.35
N ARG A 203 9.73 -10.96 -17.70
CA ARG A 203 9.45 -10.51 -19.07
C ARG A 203 10.02 -9.12 -19.39
N LEU A 204 10.72 -8.47 -18.44
CA LEU A 204 11.32 -7.16 -18.66
C LEU A 204 12.35 -7.23 -19.79
N LYS A 205 12.09 -6.50 -20.88
CA LYS A 205 13.09 -6.18 -21.90
C LYS A 205 13.95 -5.03 -21.38
N SER A 206 15.28 -5.11 -21.51
CA SER A 206 16.17 -4.01 -21.14
C SER A 206 16.07 -2.88 -22.18
N THR A 207 15.09 -2.01 -22.04
CA THR A 207 15.01 -0.79 -22.87
C THR A 207 15.96 0.26 -22.32
N SER A 208 16.85 0.76 -23.18
CA SER A 208 17.80 1.82 -22.86
C SER A 208 17.08 3.14 -22.63
N LEU A 209 17.42 3.84 -21.54
CA LEU A 209 16.91 5.18 -21.21
C LEU A 209 17.29 6.27 -22.23
N GLU A 210 18.12 5.97 -23.23
CA GLU A 210 18.42 6.91 -24.32
C GLU A 210 17.23 7.10 -25.27
N GLU A 211 16.36 6.11 -25.45
CA GLU A 211 15.13 6.26 -26.25
C GLU A 211 14.12 7.23 -25.61
N GLY A 212 14.14 7.36 -24.27
CA GLY A 212 13.30 8.32 -23.55
C GLY A 212 13.80 9.77 -23.57
N ARG A 213 15.06 10.01 -23.99
CA ARG A 213 15.63 11.37 -24.18
C ARG A 213 15.63 11.83 -25.63
N MET A 214 15.47 10.92 -26.59
CA MET A 214 15.46 11.22 -28.03
C MET A 214 14.06 11.51 -28.59
N VAL A 215 13.03 11.57 -27.74
CA VAL A 215 11.64 11.91 -28.12
C VAL A 215 11.07 13.00 -27.22
#